data_AF-A0AAD3VYS6-F1
#
_entry.id   AF-A0AAD3VYS6-F1
#
_cell.length_a   1.000
_cell.length_b   1.000
_cell.length_c   1.000
_cell.angle_alpha   90.00
_cell.angle_beta   90.00
_cell.angle_gamma   90.00
#
_symmetry.space_group_name_H-M   'P 1'
#
loop_
_entity.id
_entity.type
_entity.pdbx_description
1 polymer ?
#
loop_
_entity_poly.entity_id
_entity_poly.type
_entity_poly.pdbx_seq_one_letter_code
_entity_poly.pdbx_strand_id
1 'polypeptide(L)'
;MANCTKCGVSNLGIARTDLIIVDETWYCEKCLTATIGNVSCDKCGKQPFLSGEHFKTIDGQRLCTDCMEKLGIMKKYDYIMSSVMSSRPRTAARAATAPRGAEALGTMRKLLEENLEPGEQVEVAVLGNTGEALACSSKHLFILKSGMASGSLTGKKCIKYRWNQITGAEIKAGALYGLIEIQGSGLPSHDARNISKVKQAENAVTFLVAKKHEFEDALKTLNTYI
;
A
#
# COMPACT_ATOMS: atom_id res chain seq x y z
N MET A 1 -1.12 -15.50 0.13
CA MET A 1 -0.74 -16.92 0.14
C MET A 1 0.76 -16.96 -0.11
N ALA A 2 1.55 -17.55 0.78
CA ALA A 2 3.00 -17.57 0.64
C ALA A 2 3.45 -18.97 0.22
N ASN A 3 4.20 -19.03 -0.87
CA ASN A 3 4.80 -20.25 -1.38
C ASN A 3 6.29 -20.02 -1.52
N CYS A 4 7.12 -21.04 -1.25
CA CYS A 4 8.53 -20.99 -1.57
C CYS A 4 8.69 -20.67 -3.07
N THR A 5 9.38 -19.60 -3.40
CA THR A 5 9.54 -19.15 -4.80
C THR A 5 10.34 -20.14 -5.65
N LYS A 6 11.10 -21.05 -5.02
CA LYS A 6 11.95 -22.04 -5.71
C LYS A 6 11.26 -23.38 -5.98
N CYS A 7 10.52 -23.92 -5.02
CA CYS A 7 9.93 -25.27 -5.14
C CYS A 7 8.41 -25.30 -4.99
N GLY A 8 7.77 -24.16 -4.76
CA GLY A 8 6.30 -24.04 -4.70
C GLY A 8 5.65 -24.56 -3.42
N VAL A 9 6.40 -25.14 -2.47
CA VAL A 9 5.82 -25.61 -1.19
C VAL A 9 5.17 -24.46 -0.43
N SER A 10 4.02 -24.74 0.18
CA SER A 10 3.20 -23.72 0.82
C SER A 10 3.29 -23.79 2.34
N ASN A 11 3.06 -22.65 2.99
CA ASN A 11 2.90 -22.57 4.44
C ASN A 11 1.46 -22.88 4.91
N LEU A 12 0.57 -23.29 4.00
CA LEU A 12 -0.83 -23.67 4.29
C LEU A 12 -1.11 -25.10 3.80
N GLY A 13 -2.01 -25.79 4.51
CA GLY A 13 -2.48 -27.15 4.16
C GLY A 13 -1.84 -28.27 4.99
N ILE A 14 -2.15 -29.52 4.61
CA ILE A 14 -1.76 -30.74 5.34
C ILE A 14 -0.23 -30.97 5.30
N ALA A 15 0.47 -30.43 4.29
CA ALA A 15 1.93 -30.46 4.14
C ALA A 15 2.55 -29.06 4.36
N ARG A 16 2.08 -28.32 5.37
CA ARG A 16 2.60 -26.98 5.69
C ARG A 16 4.12 -27.05 5.93
N THR A 17 4.85 -26.15 5.29
CA THR A 17 6.29 -25.95 5.47
C THR A 17 6.53 -24.55 5.99
N ASP A 18 7.43 -24.40 6.96
CA ASP A 18 7.83 -23.08 7.42
C ASP A 18 8.52 -22.33 6.29
N LEU A 19 8.13 -21.07 6.12
CA LEU A 19 8.69 -20.18 5.11
C LEU A 19 9.23 -18.94 5.79
N ILE A 20 10.41 -18.51 5.35
CA ILE A 20 10.98 -17.22 5.72
C ILE A 20 11.02 -16.31 4.50
N ILE A 21 11.25 -15.02 4.75
CA ILE A 21 11.49 -14.05 3.69
C ILE A 21 12.94 -13.64 3.82
N VAL A 22 13.66 -13.70 2.71
CA VAL A 22 14.99 -13.09 2.57
C VAL A 22 14.96 -12.23 1.33
N ASP A 23 15.24 -10.94 1.49
CA ASP A 23 15.22 -9.95 0.41
C ASP A 23 13.92 -10.04 -0.43
N GLU A 24 12.78 -9.95 0.26
CA GLU A 24 11.43 -9.97 -0.31
C GLU A 24 11.02 -11.28 -1.01
N THR A 25 11.88 -12.30 -0.96
CA THR A 25 11.64 -13.61 -1.58
C THR A 25 11.35 -14.67 -0.52
N TRP A 26 10.35 -15.52 -0.77
CA TRP A 26 9.95 -16.59 0.14
C TRP A 26 10.78 -17.85 -0.09
N TYR A 27 11.35 -18.40 0.98
CA TYR A 27 12.12 -19.64 0.95
C TYR A 27 11.65 -20.62 2.01
N CYS A 28 11.55 -21.90 1.63
CA CYS A 28 11.63 -23.00 2.59
C CYS A 28 13.09 -23.27 2.96
N GLU A 29 13.31 -23.98 4.07
CA GLU A 29 14.64 -24.25 4.61
C GLU A 29 15.60 -24.85 3.57
N LYS A 30 15.18 -25.91 2.89
CA LYS A 30 16.00 -26.59 1.87
C LYS A 30 16.42 -25.63 0.75
N CYS A 31 15.48 -24.85 0.23
CA CYS A 31 15.75 -23.92 -0.87
C CYS A 31 16.57 -22.70 -0.43
N LEU A 32 16.43 -22.25 0.82
CA LEU A 32 17.25 -21.19 1.36
C LEU A 32 18.71 -21.62 1.38
N THR A 33 19.00 -22.76 2.01
CA THR A 33 20.37 -23.27 2.15
C THR A 33 20.99 -23.53 0.78
N ALA A 34 20.21 -24.04 -0.18
CA ALA A 34 20.69 -24.27 -1.54
C ALA A 34 20.93 -22.98 -2.36
N THR A 35 20.23 -21.88 -2.06
CA THR A 35 20.29 -20.65 -2.87
C THR A 35 21.19 -19.57 -2.26
N ILE A 36 21.05 -19.33 -0.96
CA ILE A 36 21.69 -18.23 -0.23
C ILE A 36 22.75 -18.77 0.74
N GLY A 37 22.66 -20.05 1.13
CA GLY A 37 23.56 -20.65 2.11
C GLY A 37 23.17 -20.27 3.53
N ASN A 38 24.17 -20.16 4.40
CA ASN A 38 23.98 -19.83 5.81
C ASN A 38 23.54 -18.36 5.96
N VAL A 39 22.36 -18.16 6.53
CA VAL A 39 21.80 -16.84 6.81
C VAL A 39 21.82 -16.61 8.32
N SER A 40 22.33 -15.46 8.74
CA SER A 40 22.21 -14.95 10.11
C SER A 40 22.04 -13.44 10.08
N CYS A 41 21.50 -12.89 11.16
CA CYS A 41 21.46 -11.45 11.38
C CYS A 41 22.86 -10.97 11.80
N ASP A 42 23.42 -10.01 11.07
CA ASP A 42 24.74 -9.44 11.37
C ASP A 42 24.75 -8.67 12.70
N LYS A 43 23.58 -8.27 13.20
CA LYS A 43 23.45 -7.51 14.45
C LYS A 43 23.26 -8.36 15.70
N CYS A 44 22.47 -9.43 15.61
CA CYS A 44 22.07 -10.22 16.79
C CYS A 44 22.31 -11.71 16.65
N GLY A 45 22.88 -12.17 15.54
CA GLY A 45 23.19 -13.58 15.29
C GLY A 45 21.99 -14.49 15.08
N LYS A 46 20.75 -13.97 15.15
CA LYS A 46 19.54 -14.78 14.92
C LYS A 46 19.60 -15.46 13.57
N GLN A 47 19.26 -16.75 13.57
CA GLN A 47 19.19 -17.59 12.38
C GLN A 47 17.73 -17.80 11.95
N PRO A 48 17.49 -18.03 10.66
CA PRO A 48 16.17 -18.37 10.16
C PRO A 48 15.66 -19.71 10.69
N PHE A 49 14.33 -19.88 10.68
CA PHE A 49 13.59 -21.06 11.19
C PHE A 49 13.71 -21.34 12.69
N LEU A 50 14.73 -20.81 13.37
CA LEU A 50 14.87 -20.89 14.83
C LEU A 50 14.18 -19.74 15.58
N SER A 51 14.07 -18.57 14.93
CA SER A 51 13.64 -17.34 15.60
C SER A 51 12.30 -16.76 15.12
N GLY A 52 11.66 -17.38 14.12
CA GLY A 52 10.45 -16.85 13.49
C GLY A 52 10.65 -15.49 12.80
N GLU A 53 11.92 -15.12 12.55
CA GLU A 53 12.31 -13.85 11.95
C GLU A 53 12.51 -13.97 10.44
N HIS A 54 12.30 -12.84 9.76
CA HIS A 54 12.62 -12.67 8.35
C HIS A 54 13.83 -11.74 8.21
N PHE A 55 14.49 -11.75 7.06
CA PHE A 55 15.77 -11.08 6.86
C PHE A 55 15.74 -10.16 5.65
N LYS A 56 16.37 -8.99 5.76
CA LYS A 56 16.58 -8.07 4.64
C LYS A 56 18.02 -7.57 4.67
N THR A 57 18.64 -7.44 3.50
CA THR A 57 19.94 -6.83 3.30
C THR A 57 19.75 -5.32 3.17
N ILE A 58 20.34 -4.55 4.08
CA ILE A 58 20.28 -3.08 4.16
C ILE A 58 21.71 -2.58 4.30
N ASP A 59 22.15 -1.74 3.36
CA ASP A 59 23.51 -1.18 3.32
C ASP A 59 24.61 -2.25 3.43
N GLY A 60 24.40 -3.40 2.77
CA GLY A 60 25.32 -4.54 2.79
C GLY A 60 25.27 -5.40 4.06
N GLN A 61 24.46 -5.04 5.05
CA GLN A 61 24.25 -5.81 6.28
C GLN A 61 22.93 -6.57 6.24
N ARG A 62 22.96 -7.85 6.61
CA ARG A 62 21.76 -8.68 6.71
C ARG A 62 21.14 -8.53 8.10
N LEU A 63 19.96 -7.94 8.16
CA LEU A 63 19.24 -7.66 9.39
C LEU A 63 17.97 -8.49 9.50
N CYS A 64 17.70 -9.02 10.69
CA CYS A 64 16.41 -9.64 10.98
C CYS A 64 15.32 -8.59 11.25
N THR A 65 14.06 -8.98 11.09
CA THR A 65 12.89 -8.11 11.28
C THR A 65 12.85 -7.40 12.64
N ASP A 66 13.20 -8.10 13.71
CA ASP A 66 13.31 -7.49 15.05
C ASP A 66 14.39 -6.40 15.13
N CYS A 67 15.54 -6.61 14.48
CA CYS A 67 16.61 -5.61 14.48
C CYS A 67 16.23 -4.42 13.61
N MET A 68 15.59 -4.65 12.47
CA MET A 68 15.05 -3.58 11.64
C MET A 68 14.04 -2.72 12.41
N GLU A 69 13.17 -3.35 13.20
CA GLU A 69 12.16 -2.65 13.99
C GLU A 69 12.79 -1.87 15.14
N LYS A 70 13.75 -2.47 15.87
CA LYS A 70 14.49 -1.80 16.94
C LYS A 70 15.33 -0.61 16.46
N LEU A 71 15.84 -0.68 15.23
CA LEU A 71 16.60 0.41 14.60
C LEU A 71 15.70 1.46 13.95
N GLY A 72 14.38 1.28 13.98
CA GLY A 72 13.43 2.21 13.35
C GLY A 72 13.46 2.20 11.82
N ILE A 73 14.05 1.17 11.21
CA ILE A 73 14.21 1.06 9.75
C ILE A 73 12.91 0.62 9.10
N MET A 74 12.28 -0.44 9.62
CA MET A 74 11.05 -1.01 9.09
C MET A 74 10.39 -1.90 10.13
N LYS A 75 9.05 -1.91 10.20
CA LYS A 75 8.31 -2.83 11.07
C LYS A 75 8.26 -4.23 10.47
N LYS A 76 8.28 -5.27 11.31
CA LYS A 76 8.17 -6.67 10.87
C LYS A 76 6.98 -6.91 9.95
N TYR A 77 5.80 -6.37 10.33
CA TYR A 77 4.58 -6.52 9.54
C TYR A 77 4.69 -5.89 8.14
N ASP A 78 5.26 -4.69 8.05
CA ASP A 78 5.40 -3.96 6.78
C ASP A 78 6.29 -4.73 5.80
N TYR A 79 7.38 -5.32 6.31
CA TYR A 79 8.29 -6.16 5.51
C TYR A 79 7.63 -7.45 5.01
N ILE A 80 6.84 -8.11 5.86
CA ILE A 80 6.11 -9.32 5.46
C ILE A 80 5.06 -8.96 4.41
N MET A 81 4.36 -7.84 4.55
CA MET A 81 3.37 -7.41 3.57
C MET A 81 4.01 -7.04 2.23
N SER A 82 5.17 -6.38 2.20
CA SER A 82 5.85 -6.05 0.94
C SER A 82 6.25 -7.30 0.14
N SER A 83 6.68 -8.37 0.80
CA SER A 83 7.04 -9.63 0.10
C SER A 83 5.81 -10.36 -0.44
N VAL A 84 4.71 -10.40 0.31
CA VAL A 84 3.44 -11.02 -0.14
C VAL A 84 2.87 -10.28 -1.34
N MET A 85 3.00 -8.95 -1.39
CA MET A 85 2.53 -8.17 -2.52
C MET A 85 3.46 -8.29 -3.74
N SER A 86 4.77 -8.45 -3.54
CA SER A 86 5.76 -8.60 -4.61
C SER A 86 5.76 -10.00 -5.25
N SER A 87 5.28 -11.02 -4.54
CA SER A 87 5.19 -12.41 -5.03
C SER A 87 3.88 -12.74 -5.76
N ARG A 88 2.98 -11.76 -5.93
CA ARG A 88 1.88 -11.88 -6.91
C ARG A 88 2.47 -11.86 -8.31
N PRO A 89 2.09 -12.77 -9.23
CA PRO A 89 2.51 -12.66 -10.60
C PRO A 89 2.13 -11.28 -11.11
N ARG A 90 3.14 -10.47 -11.49
CA ARG A 90 2.93 -9.40 -12.45
C ARG A 90 2.49 -10.11 -13.72
N THR A 91 1.19 -10.30 -13.88
CA THR A 91 0.63 -10.40 -15.23
C THR A 91 1.19 -9.19 -15.94
N ALA A 92 2.02 -9.42 -16.96
CA ALA A 92 2.55 -8.37 -17.80
C ALA A 92 1.35 -7.66 -18.41
N ALA A 93 0.89 -6.61 -17.75
CA ALA A 93 -0.07 -5.69 -18.30
C ALA A 93 0.67 -5.03 -19.45
N ARG A 94 0.37 -5.48 -20.69
CA ARG A 94 0.51 -4.63 -21.87
C ARG A 94 -0.02 -3.26 -21.48
N ALA A 95 0.67 -2.21 -21.91
CA ALA A 95 0.24 -0.83 -21.76
C ALA A 95 -1.12 -0.62 -22.46
N ALA A 96 -2.18 -1.07 -21.82
CA ALA A 96 -3.52 -0.56 -22.00
C ALA A 96 -3.56 0.72 -21.17
N THR A 97 -3.96 1.82 -21.78
CA THR A 97 -4.22 3.08 -21.10
C THR A 97 -5.07 2.79 -19.87
N ALA A 98 -4.48 2.94 -18.68
CA ALA A 98 -5.19 2.63 -17.44
C ALA A 98 -6.49 3.45 -17.41
N PRO A 99 -7.62 2.85 -17.00
CA PRO A 99 -8.87 3.60 -16.86
C PRO A 99 -8.61 4.80 -15.96
N ARG A 100 -8.93 6.00 -16.46
CA ARG A 100 -8.79 7.26 -15.71
C ARG A 100 -10.08 7.67 -14.99
N GLY A 101 -11.23 7.17 -15.43
CA GLY A 101 -12.55 7.46 -14.85
C GLY A 101 -12.95 6.53 -13.71
N ALA A 102 -14.24 6.57 -13.33
CA ALA A 102 -14.80 5.80 -12.22
C ALA A 102 -14.57 4.27 -12.33
N GLU A 103 -14.32 3.75 -13.53
CA GLU A 103 -13.97 2.36 -13.80
C GLU A 103 -12.69 1.92 -13.07
N ALA A 104 -11.78 2.85 -12.82
CA ALA A 104 -10.53 2.60 -12.10
C ALA A 104 -10.77 2.10 -10.66
N LEU A 105 -11.95 2.37 -10.10
CA LEU A 105 -12.27 2.13 -8.69
C LEU A 105 -12.73 0.71 -8.37
N GLY A 106 -12.99 -0.14 -9.38
CA GLY A 106 -13.45 -1.51 -9.16
C GLY A 106 -14.65 -1.57 -8.21
N THR A 107 -14.52 -2.24 -7.07
CA THR A 107 -15.59 -2.40 -6.07
C THR A 107 -15.98 -1.11 -5.35
N MET A 108 -15.13 -0.07 -5.39
CA MET A 108 -15.41 1.24 -4.79
C MET A 108 -16.23 2.14 -5.72
N ARG A 109 -16.40 1.78 -6.99
CA ARG A 109 -17.13 2.56 -7.99
C ARG A 109 -18.57 2.86 -7.55
N LYS A 110 -19.29 1.85 -7.06
CA LYS A 110 -20.68 2.00 -6.59
C LYS A 110 -20.80 3.07 -5.49
N LEU A 111 -19.84 3.12 -4.56
CA LEU A 111 -19.83 4.13 -3.50
C LEU A 111 -19.64 5.54 -4.07
N LEU A 112 -18.83 5.71 -5.11
CA LEU A 112 -18.70 7.00 -5.79
C LEU A 112 -19.99 7.38 -6.51
N GLU A 113 -20.56 6.49 -7.31
CA GLU A 113 -21.76 6.73 -8.12
C GLU A 113 -22.97 7.15 -7.27
N GLU A 114 -23.13 6.54 -6.08
CA GLU A 114 -24.17 6.90 -5.11
C GLU A 114 -24.02 8.33 -4.54
N ASN A 115 -22.85 8.97 -4.70
CA ASN A 115 -22.53 10.30 -4.15
C ASN A 115 -22.27 11.38 -5.22
N LEU A 116 -22.34 11.03 -6.50
CA LEU A 116 -22.28 11.98 -7.60
C LEU A 116 -23.60 12.76 -7.69
N GLU A 117 -23.51 14.04 -8.02
CA GLU A 117 -24.68 14.81 -8.41
C GLU A 117 -25.20 14.34 -9.79
N PRO A 118 -26.49 14.54 -10.09
CA PRO A 118 -27.02 14.26 -11.41
C PRO A 118 -26.19 14.95 -12.52
N GLY A 119 -25.70 14.16 -13.47
CA GLY A 119 -24.88 14.63 -14.58
C GLY A 119 -23.42 14.96 -14.24
N GLU A 120 -22.98 14.76 -13.00
CA GLU A 120 -21.59 14.92 -12.60
C GLU A 120 -20.72 13.80 -13.20
N GLN A 121 -19.66 14.18 -13.92
CA GLN A 121 -18.75 13.26 -14.60
C GLN A 121 -17.41 13.18 -13.87
N VAL A 122 -16.90 11.97 -13.70
CA VAL A 122 -15.61 11.70 -13.06
C VAL A 122 -14.50 11.86 -14.08
N GLU A 123 -13.53 12.71 -13.79
CA GLU A 123 -12.41 13.00 -14.69
C GLU A 123 -11.19 12.16 -14.36
N VAL A 124 -10.91 12.02 -13.06
CA VAL A 124 -9.83 11.19 -12.55
C VAL A 124 -10.32 10.38 -11.37
N ALA A 125 -9.95 9.10 -11.33
CA ALA A 125 -10.09 8.26 -10.16
C ALA A 125 -8.87 7.35 -10.01
N VAL A 126 -8.37 7.21 -8.78
CA VAL A 126 -7.24 6.35 -8.44
C VAL A 126 -7.54 5.52 -7.19
N LEU A 127 -7.21 4.23 -7.27
CA LEU A 127 -7.27 3.33 -6.12
C LEU A 127 -6.02 3.49 -5.25
N GLY A 128 -6.24 3.72 -3.96
CA GLY A 128 -5.20 3.66 -2.95
C GLY A 128 -4.97 2.24 -2.45
N ASN A 129 -4.51 2.16 -1.21
CA ASN A 129 -4.43 0.92 -0.45
C ASN A 129 -5.84 0.35 -0.16
N THR A 130 -5.90 -0.87 0.36
CA THR A 130 -7.15 -1.61 0.57
C THR A 130 -8.24 -0.75 1.23
N GLY A 131 -9.34 -0.56 0.51
CA GLY A 131 -10.51 0.18 0.98
C GLY A 131 -10.40 1.70 0.82
N GLU A 132 -9.38 2.23 0.15
CA GLU A 132 -9.19 3.66 -0.06
C GLU A 132 -9.18 4.03 -1.54
N ALA A 133 -9.77 5.18 -1.87
CA ALA A 133 -9.69 5.73 -3.21
C ALA A 133 -9.86 7.25 -3.22
N LEU A 134 -9.35 7.87 -4.27
CA LEU A 134 -9.53 9.29 -4.59
C LEU A 134 -10.23 9.39 -5.95
N ALA A 135 -11.18 10.30 -6.10
CA ALA A 135 -11.72 10.65 -7.39
C ALA A 135 -12.03 12.15 -7.45
N CYS A 136 -12.09 12.72 -8.64
CA CYS A 136 -12.47 14.11 -8.83
C CYS A 136 -13.34 14.29 -10.08
N SER A 137 -14.14 15.35 -10.04
CA SER A 137 -14.94 15.90 -11.12
C SER A 137 -14.69 17.40 -11.22
N SER A 138 -15.25 18.06 -12.22
CA SER A 138 -15.29 19.53 -12.28
C SER A 138 -15.98 20.22 -11.08
N LYS A 139 -16.74 19.49 -10.25
CA LYS A 139 -17.47 20.04 -9.11
C LYS A 139 -16.85 19.69 -7.76
N HIS A 140 -16.35 18.46 -7.62
CA HIS A 140 -15.97 17.92 -6.33
C HIS A 140 -14.73 17.03 -6.39
N LEU A 141 -14.05 17.00 -5.26
CA LEU A 141 -13.10 15.96 -4.91
C LEU A 141 -13.76 14.96 -3.94
N PHE A 142 -13.50 13.68 -4.15
CA PHE A 142 -14.02 12.58 -3.37
C PHE A 142 -12.88 11.77 -2.77
N ILE A 143 -12.94 11.54 -1.46
CA ILE A 143 -12.14 10.55 -0.75
C ILE A 143 -13.07 9.43 -0.30
N LEU A 144 -12.82 8.23 -0.80
CA LEU A 144 -13.64 7.07 -0.53
C LEU A 144 -12.92 6.14 0.44
N LYS A 145 -13.63 5.68 1.46
CA LYS A 145 -13.13 4.75 2.47
C LYS A 145 -14.11 3.59 2.63
N SER A 146 -13.61 2.37 2.74
CA SER A 146 -14.41 1.19 3.06
C SER A 146 -13.65 0.21 3.96
N GLY A 147 -14.41 -0.63 4.67
CA GLY A 147 -13.86 -1.56 5.63
C GLY A 147 -13.04 -0.84 6.70
N MET A 148 -11.92 -1.43 7.11
CA MET A 148 -11.08 -0.88 8.18
C MET A 148 -10.61 0.57 7.95
N ALA A 149 -10.49 1.02 6.69
CA ALA A 149 -10.16 2.40 6.36
C ALA A 149 -11.28 3.39 6.71
N SER A 150 -12.52 2.91 6.81
CA SER A 150 -13.66 3.69 7.29
C SER A 150 -13.86 3.63 8.82
N GLY A 151 -13.07 2.80 9.52
CA GLY A 151 -13.16 2.56 10.97
C GLY A 151 -13.98 1.34 11.38
N SER A 152 -14.59 0.59 10.45
CA SER A 152 -15.36 -0.63 10.76
C SER A 152 -15.36 -1.64 9.61
N LEU A 153 -15.53 -2.94 9.87
CA LEU A 153 -15.41 -4.00 8.85
C LEU A 153 -16.38 -3.85 7.67
N THR A 154 -17.60 -3.35 7.91
CA THR A 154 -18.64 -3.17 6.88
C THR A 154 -18.85 -1.70 6.52
N GLY A 155 -18.10 -0.79 7.14
CA GLY A 155 -18.26 0.64 6.96
C GLY A 155 -17.89 1.09 5.56
N LYS A 156 -18.56 2.17 5.12
CA LYS A 156 -18.26 2.90 3.90
C LYS A 156 -18.41 4.38 4.21
N LYS A 157 -17.49 5.20 3.71
CA LYS A 157 -17.55 6.66 3.78
C LYS A 157 -17.18 7.22 2.42
N CYS A 158 -17.96 8.19 1.96
CA CYS A 158 -17.61 9.07 0.86
C CYS A 158 -17.48 10.47 1.45
N ILE A 159 -16.25 10.98 1.52
CA ILE A 159 -15.98 12.34 1.96
C ILE A 159 -15.89 13.19 0.70
N LYS A 160 -16.75 14.21 0.64
CA LYS A 160 -16.95 15.05 -0.55
C LYS A 160 -16.52 16.48 -0.21
N TYR A 161 -15.59 17.02 -0.99
CA TYR A 161 -15.12 18.40 -0.88
C TYR A 161 -15.50 19.16 -2.15
N ARG A 162 -16.03 20.37 -1.99
CA ARG A 162 -16.06 21.35 -3.08
C ARG A 162 -14.68 21.94 -3.27
N TRP A 163 -14.32 22.29 -4.50
CA TRP A 163 -13.01 22.85 -4.82
C TRP A 163 -12.68 24.12 -4.02
N ASN A 164 -13.67 24.96 -3.72
CA ASN A 164 -13.47 26.16 -2.89
C ASN A 164 -13.15 25.88 -1.41
N GLN A 165 -13.22 24.63 -0.95
CA GLN A 165 -12.80 24.22 0.40
C GLN A 165 -11.34 23.73 0.44
N ILE A 166 -10.72 23.55 -0.73
CA ILE A 166 -9.39 22.98 -0.90
C ILE A 166 -8.43 24.13 -1.22
N THR A 167 -7.33 24.19 -0.48
CA THR A 167 -6.25 25.17 -0.71
C THR A 167 -5.00 24.53 -1.32
N GLY A 168 -4.96 23.20 -1.39
CA GLY A 168 -3.80 22.47 -1.88
C GLY A 168 -4.02 20.96 -1.85
N ALA A 169 -3.16 20.23 -2.57
CA ALA A 169 -3.03 18.80 -2.46
C ALA A 169 -1.53 18.44 -2.50
N GLU A 170 -1.10 17.52 -1.65
CA GLU A 170 0.32 17.19 -1.47
C GLU A 170 0.53 15.68 -1.47
N ILE A 171 1.60 15.23 -2.13
CA ILE A 171 2.07 13.84 -2.03
C ILE A 171 3.25 13.78 -1.06
N LYS A 172 3.10 12.98 0.00
CA LYS A 172 4.17 12.65 0.95
C LYS A 172 4.49 11.17 0.81
N ALA A 173 5.71 10.84 0.36
CA ALA A 173 6.13 9.45 0.13
C ALA A 173 7.27 9.04 1.07
N GLY A 174 7.10 7.90 1.74
CA GLY A 174 8.17 7.18 2.43
C GLY A 174 8.76 6.08 1.56
N ALA A 175 9.45 5.11 2.18
CA ALA A 175 10.12 4.03 1.46
C ALA A 175 9.16 3.00 0.83
N LEU A 176 8.03 2.69 1.50
CA LEU A 176 7.09 1.65 1.05
C LEU A 176 5.70 2.20 0.73
N TYR A 177 5.26 3.19 1.50
CA TYR A 177 3.96 3.82 1.36
C TYR A 177 4.11 5.32 1.16
N GLY A 178 3.15 5.89 0.46
CA GLY A 178 2.91 7.32 0.44
C GLY A 178 1.46 7.63 0.74
N LEU A 179 1.16 8.91 0.79
CA LEU A 179 -0.19 9.43 0.87
C LEU A 179 -0.31 10.62 -0.05
N ILE A 180 -1.51 10.80 -0.61
CA ILE A 180 -1.96 12.09 -1.10
C ILE A 180 -2.85 12.70 -0.02
N GLU A 181 -2.55 13.94 0.38
CA GLU A 181 -3.25 14.70 1.40
C GLU A 181 -3.89 15.93 0.78
N ILE A 182 -5.14 16.17 1.14
CA ILE A 182 -5.89 17.34 0.74
C ILE A 182 -5.78 18.38 1.86
N GLN A 183 -5.34 19.56 1.46
CA GLN A 183 -5.14 20.72 2.33
C GLN A 183 -6.33 21.65 2.19
N GLY A 184 -6.73 22.24 3.31
CA GLY A 184 -7.85 23.17 3.38
C GLY A 184 -7.99 23.71 4.79
N SER A 185 -8.81 24.75 4.96
CA SER A 185 -9.03 25.36 6.27
C SER A 185 -9.64 24.35 7.24
N GLY A 186 -8.94 24.07 8.33
CA GLY A 186 -9.38 23.12 9.36
C GLY A 186 -9.14 21.64 9.06
N LEU A 187 -8.48 21.30 7.94
CA LEU A 187 -8.09 19.93 7.66
C LEU A 187 -6.77 19.57 8.38
N PRO A 188 -6.71 18.39 9.04
CA PRO A 188 -5.51 17.96 9.76
C PRO A 188 -4.40 17.61 8.77
N SER A 189 -3.14 17.90 9.13
CA SER A 189 -2.00 17.39 8.38
C SER A 189 -1.42 16.14 9.04
N HIS A 190 -1.01 15.18 8.22
CA HIS A 190 -0.51 13.89 8.66
C HIS A 190 0.94 13.65 8.23
N ASP A 191 1.63 12.86 9.05
CA ASP A 191 2.97 12.37 8.78
C ASP A 191 2.89 11.04 8.01
N ALA A 192 3.54 10.96 6.86
CA ALA A 192 3.60 9.74 6.03
C ALA A 192 4.25 8.54 6.75
N ARG A 193 4.99 8.76 7.84
CA ARG A 193 5.54 7.70 8.70
C ARG A 193 4.48 7.00 9.56
N ASN A 194 3.29 7.58 9.71
CA ASN A 194 2.20 7.02 10.52
C ASN A 194 0.99 6.57 9.68
N ILE A 195 1.25 5.75 8.65
CA ILE A 195 0.24 5.25 7.71
C ILE A 195 -1.00 4.66 8.40
N SER A 196 -0.83 3.94 9.51
CA SER A 196 -1.96 3.35 10.24
C SER A 196 -2.99 4.39 10.69
N LYS A 197 -2.53 5.58 11.10
CA LYS A 197 -3.42 6.70 11.45
C LYS A 197 -4.01 7.35 10.19
N VAL A 198 -3.22 7.51 9.13
CA VAL A 198 -3.64 8.14 7.87
C VAL A 198 -4.72 7.35 7.14
N LYS A 199 -4.72 6.01 7.23
CA LYS A 199 -5.73 5.17 6.59
C LYS A 199 -7.16 5.60 6.89
N GLN A 200 -7.42 6.07 8.11
CA GLN A 200 -8.74 6.51 8.55
C GLN A 200 -8.95 8.03 8.42
N ALA A 201 -7.94 8.78 7.97
CA ALA A 201 -8.06 10.20 7.75
C ALA A 201 -9.04 10.50 6.61
N GLU A 202 -9.87 11.51 6.82
CA GLU A 202 -10.94 11.93 5.90
C GLU A 202 -10.43 12.86 4.78
N ASN A 203 -9.19 13.32 4.89
CA ASN A 203 -8.53 14.20 3.93
C ASN A 203 -7.28 13.57 3.28
N ALA A 204 -7.08 12.26 3.40
CA ALA A 204 -5.93 11.60 2.78
C ALA A 204 -6.27 10.21 2.22
N VAL A 205 -5.53 9.80 1.19
CA VAL A 205 -5.57 8.44 0.61
C VAL A 205 -4.15 7.88 0.62
N THR A 206 -3.97 6.73 1.25
CA THR A 206 -2.66 6.07 1.28
C THR A 206 -2.46 5.17 0.07
N PHE A 207 -1.21 5.00 -0.36
CA PHE A 207 -0.85 4.18 -1.52
C PHE A 207 0.51 3.50 -1.35
N LEU A 208 0.77 2.45 -2.11
CA LEU A 208 2.11 1.85 -2.24
C LEU A 208 2.99 2.72 -3.12
N VAL A 209 4.27 2.91 -2.76
CA VAL A 209 5.22 3.75 -3.55
C VAL A 209 5.32 3.32 -5.01
N ALA A 210 5.13 2.04 -5.33
CA ALA A 210 5.04 1.55 -6.71
C ALA A 210 3.92 2.23 -7.54
N LYS A 211 2.84 2.68 -6.88
CA LYS A 211 1.71 3.42 -7.47
C LYS A 211 1.90 4.94 -7.46
N LYS A 212 3.03 5.46 -6.96
CA LYS A 212 3.24 6.92 -6.81
C LYS A 212 2.96 7.69 -8.10
N HIS A 213 3.38 7.16 -9.24
CA HIS A 213 3.16 7.77 -10.55
C HIS A 213 1.67 7.98 -10.88
N GLU A 214 0.78 7.04 -10.53
CA GLU A 214 -0.67 7.18 -10.71
C GLU A 214 -1.21 8.36 -9.89
N PHE A 215 -0.69 8.53 -8.66
CA PHE A 215 -1.09 9.62 -7.77
C PHE A 215 -0.50 10.96 -8.20
N GLU A 216 0.73 10.99 -8.70
CA GLU A 216 1.33 12.19 -9.28
C GLU A 216 0.57 12.66 -10.52
N ASP A 217 0.10 11.73 -11.37
CA ASP A 217 -0.74 12.06 -12.51
C ASP A 217 -2.12 12.57 -12.08
N ALA A 218 -2.74 11.96 -11.05
CA ALA A 218 -3.97 12.49 -10.49
C ALA A 218 -3.79 13.89 -9.89
N LEU A 219 -2.68 14.12 -9.18
CA LEU A 219 -2.35 15.41 -8.58
C LEU A 219 -2.25 16.52 -9.64
N LYS A 220 -1.71 16.24 -10.83
CA LYS A 220 -1.67 17.22 -11.94
C LYS A 220 -3.08 17.69 -12.32
N THR A 221 -4.05 16.78 -12.38
CA THR A 221 -5.45 17.15 -12.67
C THR A 221 -6.08 17.91 -11.51
N LEU A 222 -5.88 17.47 -10.27
CA LEU A 222 -6.38 18.16 -9.08
C LEU A 222 -5.92 19.63 -9.05
N ASN A 223 -4.64 19.88 -9.34
CA ASN A 223 -4.07 21.22 -9.36
C ASN A 223 -4.62 22.14 -10.47
N THR A 224 -5.44 21.64 -11.40
CA THR A 224 -6.15 22.51 -12.36
C THR A 224 -7.40 23.14 -11.75
N TYR A 225 -7.85 22.64 -10.60
CA TYR A 225 -9.04 23.09 -9.88
C TYR A 225 -8.74 23.87 -8.58
N ILE A 226 -7.48 23.85 -8.13
CA ILE A 226 -6.97 24.53 -6.93
C ILE A 226 -6.29 25.83 -7.37
#